data_AF-A0A354MW90-F1
#
_entry.id   AF-A0A354MW90-F1
#
_cell.length_a   1.000
_cell.length_b   1.000
_cell.length_c   1.000
_cell.angle_alpha   90.00
_cell.angle_beta   90.00
_cell.angle_gamma   90.00
#
_symmetry.space_group_name_H-M   'P 1'
#
loop_
_entity.id
_entity.type
_entity.pdbx_description
1 polymer ?
#
loop_
_entity_poly.entity_id
_entity_poly.type
_entity_poly.pdbx_seq_one_letter_code
_entity_poly.pdbx_strand_id
1 'polypeptide(L)' 'YEVTGESGPEHEKVFTVTVKVNSNAVGEGTAKTKKEAEMIAARAALSLFGIS' A
#
# COMPACT_ATOMS: atom_id res chain seq x y z
N TYR A 1 -4.92 7.28 -0.16
CA TYR A 1 -4.00 6.23 -0.65
C TYR A 1 -3.73 6.53 -2.11
N GLU A 2 -2.51 6.32 -2.58
CA GLU A 2 -2.14 6.47 -3.99
C GLU A 2 -1.47 5.19 -4.46
N VAL A 3 -1.81 4.71 -5.66
CA VAL A 3 -1.05 3.64 -6.32
C VAL A 3 0.24 4.29 -6.84
N THR A 4 1.36 3.95 -6.21
CA THR A 4 2.67 4.56 -6.48
C THR A 4 3.52 3.75 -7.45
N GLY A 5 3.12 2.51 -7.73
CA GLY A 5 3.82 1.67 -8.70
C GLY A 5 3.00 0.50 -9.19
N GLU A 6 3.17 0.16 -10.46
CA GLU A 6 2.69 -1.08 -11.04
C GLU A 6 3.87 -1.69 -11.81
N SER A 7 4.26 -2.93 -11.49
CA SER A 7 5.42 -3.58 -12.12
C SER A 7 5.21 -5.09 -12.28
N GLY A 8 5.98 -5.72 -13.17
CA GLY A 8 5.90 -7.15 -13.45
C GLY A 8 5.05 -7.52 -14.68
N PRO A 9 5.24 -8.73 -15.24
CA PRO A 9 4.47 -9.24 -16.38
C PRO A 9 3.00 -9.45 -15.98
N GLU A 10 2.09 -9.55 -16.95
CA GLU A 10 0.63 -9.57 -16.69
C GLU A 10 0.19 -10.64 -15.67
N HIS A 11 0.89 -11.79 -15.64
CA HIS A 11 0.67 -12.90 -14.70
C HIS A 11 1.36 -12.74 -13.34
N GLU A 12 2.25 -11.76 -13.18
CA GLU A 12 2.93 -11.41 -11.93
C GLU A 12 2.90 -9.90 -11.68
N LYS A 13 1.80 -9.24 -12.10
CA LYS A 13 1.67 -7.81 -11.89
C LYS A 13 1.58 -7.53 -10.39
N VAL A 14 2.45 -6.64 -9.92
CA VAL A 14 2.54 -6.20 -8.55
C VAL A 14 2.13 -4.73 -8.49
N PHE A 15 1.29 -4.41 -7.53
CA PHE A 15 0.78 -3.07 -7.25
C PHE A 15 1.38 -2.61 -5.94
N THR A 16 1.92 -1.39 -5.95
CA THR A 16 2.43 -0.70 -4.77
C THR A 16 1.46 0.44 -4.45
N VAL A 17 1.02 0.49 -3.20
CA VAL A 17 0.10 1.49 -2.68
C VAL A 17 0.72 2.15 -1.47
N THR A 18 0.72 3.47 -1.45
CA THR A 18 1.23 4.26 -0.32
C THR A 18 0.09 5.08 0.28
N VAL A 19 -0.06 5.02 1.61
CA VAL A 19 -0.96 5.86 2.39
C VAL A 19 -0.14 7.05 2.91
N LYS A 20 -0.61 8.26 2.62
CA LYS A 20 0.00 9.50 3.09
C LYS A 20 -0.97 10.26 3.98
N VAL A 21 -0.46 10.81 5.07
CA VAL A 21 -1.19 11.72 5.98
C VAL A 21 -0.31 12.95 6.21
N ASN A 22 -0.85 14.14 5.99
CA ASN A 22 -0.09 15.41 6.06
C ASN A 22 1.22 15.36 5.23
N SER A 23 1.16 14.82 4.01
CA SER A 23 2.31 14.62 3.11
C SER A 23 3.39 13.63 3.59
N ASN A 24 3.22 13.01 4.75
CA ASN A 24 4.10 11.95 5.24
C ASN A 24 3.55 10.58 4.84
N ALA A 25 4.39 9.72 4.27
CA ALA A 25 4.04 8.33 4.03
C ALA A 25 3.93 7.61 5.38
N VAL A 26 2.72 7.18 5.72
CA VAL A 26 2.40 6.50 6.99
C VAL A 26 2.20 5.00 6.84
N GLY A 27 2.07 4.51 5.61
CA GLY A 27 1.97 3.09 5.33
C GLY A 27 2.21 2.80 3.86
N GLU A 28 2.83 1.66 3.57
CA GLU A 28 3.05 1.17 2.22
C GLU A 28 2.66 -0.30 2.15
N GLY A 29 2.09 -0.70 1.01
CA GLY A 29 1.68 -2.06 0.77
C GLY A 29 1.91 -2.45 -0.68
N THR A 30 2.46 -3.65 -0.86
CA THR A 30 2.81 -4.20 -2.17
C THR A 30 2.18 -5.58 -2.32
N ALA A 31 1.39 -5.79 -3.37
CA ALA A 31 0.70 -7.06 -3.59
C ALA A 31 0.34 -7.30 -5.05
N LYS A 32 -0.10 -8.52 -5.37
CA LYS A 32 -0.53 -8.91 -6.73
C LYS A 32 -1.84 -8.29 -7.18
N THR A 33 -2.60 -7.69 -6.27
CA THR A 33 -3.84 -6.97 -6.58
C THR A 33 -3.86 -5.63 -5.85
N LYS A 34 -4.53 -4.64 -6.45
CA LYS A 34 -4.70 -3.30 -5.84
C LYS A 34 -5.32 -3.37 -4.45
N LYS A 35 -6.36 -4.19 -4.30
CA LYS A 35 -7.13 -4.34 -3.06
C LYS A 35 -6.27 -4.89 -1.92
N GLU A 36 -5.41 -5.84 -2.24
CA GLU A 36 -4.51 -6.45 -1.26
C GLU A 36 -3.38 -5.49 -0.86
N ALA A 37 -2.83 -4.74 -1.83
CA ALA A 37 -1.85 -3.69 -1.59
C ALA A 37 -2.44 -2.56 -0.72
N GLU A 38 -3.69 -2.16 -0.96
CA GLU A 38 -4.43 -1.19 -0.12
C GLU A 38 -4.61 -1.69 1.32
N MET A 39 -5.00 -2.95 1.52
CA MET A 39 -5.16 -3.53 2.86
C MET A 39 -3.84 -3.59 3.62
N ILE A 40 -2.73 -3.92 2.96
CA ILE A 40 -1.40 -3.93 3.56
C ILE A 40 -1.00 -2.51 3.95
N ALA A 41 -1.16 -1.54 3.05
CA ALA A 41 -0.82 -0.14 3.32
C ALA A 41 -1.68 0.45 4.45
N ALA A 42 -2.96 0.09 4.52
CA ALA A 42 -3.86 0.50 5.60
C ALA A 42 -3.47 -0.14 6.95
N ARG A 43 -3.13 -1.43 6.97
CA ARG A 43 -2.63 -2.10 8.18
C ARG A 43 -1.33 -1.49 8.68
N ALA A 44 -0.39 -1.20 7.77
CA ALA A 44 0.86 -0.53 8.11
C ALA A 44 0.58 0.86 8.73
N ALA A 45 -0.34 1.63 8.15
CA ALA A 45 -0.76 2.92 8.69
C ALA A 45 -1.41 2.78 10.08
N LEU A 46 -2.37 1.86 10.27
CA LEU A 46 -3.02 1.65 11.57
C LEU A 46 -2.02 1.24 12.66
N SER A 47 -1.06 0.38 12.32
CA SER A 47 0.03 -0.01 13.21
C SER A 47 0.91 1.18 13.59
N LEU A 48 1.21 2.08 12.65
CA LEU A 48 1.97 3.31 12.93
C LEU A 48 1.22 4.26 13.87
N PHE A 49 -0.12 4.33 13.75
CA PHE A 49 -0.96 5.12 14.63
C PHE A 49 -1.25 4.46 16.00
N GLY A 50 -0.69 3.27 16.27
CA GLY A 50 -0.88 2.54 17.53
C GLY A 50 -2.29 1.96 17.70
N ILE A 51 -3.01 1.77 16.60
CA ILE A 51 -4.35 1.19 16.56
C ILE A 51 -4.17 -0.28 16.16
N SER A 52 -3.84 -1.15 17.12
CA SER A 52 -3.61 -2.58 16.91
C SER A 52 -4.21 -3.42 18.02
#